data_AF-A0A397NRD9-F1
#
_entry.id   AF-A0A397NRD9-F1
#
_cell.length_a   1.000
_cell.length_b   1.000
_cell.length_c   1.000
_cell.angle_alpha   90.00
_cell.angle_beta   90.00
_cell.angle_gamma   90.00
#
_symmetry.space_group_name_H-M   'P 1'
#
loop_
_entity.id
_entity.type
_entity.pdbx_description
1 polymer ?
#
loop_
_entity_poly.entity_id
_entity_poly.type
_entity_poly.pdbx_seq_one_letter_code
_entity_poly.pdbx_strand_id
1 'polypeptide(L)'
;MADDRQNGSDDLDRRIAQARAAHEVPTGRAGGSAETKGWAVGVEFVGTVLVAALIGFLLDKGLGTAPWLMIVFLLLGFAAGFRRAMKTSKQFDTDPTNDNE
;
A
#
# COMPACT_ATOMS: atom_id res chain seq x y z
N MET A 1 11.19 -40.92 15.28
CA MET A 1 9.76 -40.52 15.30
C MET A 1 9.67 -39.05 15.71
N ALA A 2 10.01 -38.12 14.80
CA ALA A 2 10.01 -36.67 15.08
C ALA A 2 9.48 -35.82 13.90
N ASP A 3 9.06 -36.45 12.81
CA ASP A 3 8.64 -35.76 11.56
C ASP A 3 7.18 -35.30 11.58
N ASP A 4 6.26 -36.08 12.13
CA ASP A 4 4.81 -35.78 12.00
C ASP A 4 4.36 -34.52 12.75
N ARG A 5 5.11 -34.10 13.77
CA ARG A 5 4.77 -32.90 14.57
C ARG A 5 5.16 -31.59 13.86
N GLN A 6 6.20 -31.62 13.02
CA GLN A 6 6.70 -30.44 12.29
C GLN A 6 5.81 -30.10 11.09
N ASN A 7 5.32 -31.12 10.37
CA ASN A 7 4.38 -30.91 9.27
C ASN A 7 3.08 -30.23 9.72
N GLY A 8 2.59 -30.54 10.93
CA GLY A 8 1.40 -29.91 11.49
C GLY A 8 1.60 -28.42 11.83
N SER A 9 2.75 -28.05 12.39
CA SER A 9 3.05 -26.63 12.67
C SER A 9 3.22 -25.84 11.38
N ASP A 10 3.88 -26.41 10.38
CA ASP A 10 4.15 -25.72 9.11
C ASP A 10 2.86 -25.45 8.31
N ASP A 11 1.89 -26.37 8.34
CA ASP A 11 0.58 -26.16 7.71
C ASP A 11 -0.24 -25.07 8.41
N LEU A 12 -0.22 -25.06 9.75
CA LEU A 12 -0.89 -24.02 10.53
C LEU A 12 -0.22 -22.67 10.34
N ASP A 13 1.10 -22.61 10.33
CA ASP A 13 1.86 -21.39 10.08
C ASP A 13 1.59 -20.86 8.67
N ARG A 14 1.49 -21.74 7.67
CA ARG A 14 1.05 -21.36 6.31
C ARG A 14 -0.37 -20.83 6.29
N ARG A 15 -1.30 -21.47 6.98
CA ARG A 15 -2.72 -21.03 7.04
C ARG A 15 -2.87 -19.73 7.82
N ILE A 16 -2.09 -19.53 8.88
CA ILE A 16 -2.03 -18.28 9.65
C ILE A 16 -1.38 -17.20 8.81
N ALA A 17 -0.31 -17.49 8.06
CA ALA A 17 0.33 -16.53 7.15
C ALA A 17 -0.59 -16.16 5.98
N GLN A 18 -1.36 -17.11 5.44
CA GLN A 18 -2.36 -16.85 4.40
C GLN A 18 -3.57 -16.08 4.94
N ALA A 19 -4.07 -16.46 6.12
CA ALA A 19 -5.13 -15.72 6.80
C ALA A 19 -4.66 -14.32 7.19
N ARG A 20 -3.42 -14.16 7.65
CA ARG A 20 -2.80 -12.85 7.89
C ARG A 20 -2.55 -12.11 6.60
N ALA A 21 -2.17 -12.72 5.48
CA ALA A 21 -2.05 -12.01 4.20
C ALA A 21 -3.43 -11.57 3.65
N ALA A 22 -4.47 -12.34 3.94
CA ALA A 22 -5.87 -12.00 3.63
C ALA A 22 -6.46 -10.97 4.61
N HIS A 23 -5.93 -10.90 5.83
CA HIS A 23 -6.43 -10.09 6.96
C HIS A 23 -5.42 -9.02 7.43
N GLU A 24 -4.30 -8.85 6.72
CA GLU A 24 -3.35 -7.76 6.86
C GLU A 24 -4.09 -6.60 6.25
N VAL A 25 -4.95 -6.00 7.08
CA VAL A 25 -5.83 -4.87 6.80
C VAL A 25 -5.05 -3.89 5.93
N PRO A 26 -5.21 -3.97 4.62
CA PRO A 26 -4.75 -2.90 3.76
C PRO A 26 -5.87 -1.90 3.95
N THR A 27 -5.61 -0.84 4.69
CA THR A 27 -6.49 0.33 4.69
C THR A 27 -6.76 0.71 3.22
N GLY A 28 -7.84 0.19 2.64
CA GLY A 28 -8.16 0.28 1.21
C GLY A 28 -7.99 -1.00 0.38
N ARG A 29 -8.84 -2.03 0.57
CA ARG A 29 -9.17 -3.00 -0.50
C ARG A 29 -10.66 -3.30 -0.53
N ALA A 30 -11.38 -2.66 -1.46
CA ALA A 30 -12.64 -3.19 -1.98
C ALA A 30 -12.30 -3.98 -3.25
N GLY A 31 -12.64 -5.27 -3.27
CA GLY A 31 -12.35 -6.18 -4.37
C GLY A 31 -13.31 -6.03 -5.56
N GLY A 32 -12.80 -6.26 -6.78
CA GLY A 32 -13.61 -6.59 -7.96
C GLY A 32 -12.96 -6.20 -9.29
N SER A 33 -12.39 -7.13 -10.05
CA SER A 33 -11.83 -6.86 -11.40
C SER A 33 -10.61 -5.91 -11.47
N ALA A 34 -9.78 -6.06 -12.51
CA ALA A 34 -8.55 -5.26 -12.71
C ALA A 34 -8.82 -3.74 -12.79
N GLU A 35 -10.04 -3.38 -13.16
CA GLU A 35 -10.57 -2.02 -13.24
C GLU A 35 -10.74 -1.36 -11.86
N THR A 36 -11.13 -2.10 -10.81
CA THR A 36 -11.18 -1.54 -9.45
C THR A 36 -9.81 -1.43 -8.79
N LYS A 37 -8.83 -2.24 -9.22
CA LYS A 37 -7.45 -2.17 -8.72
C LYS A 37 -6.83 -0.80 -9.02
N GLY A 38 -7.05 -0.27 -10.22
CA GLY A 38 -6.58 1.08 -10.60
C GLY A 38 -7.28 2.19 -9.81
N TRP A 39 -8.59 2.07 -9.61
CA TRP A 39 -9.37 3.03 -8.82
C TRP A 39 -8.95 3.07 -7.35
N ALA A 40 -8.73 1.91 -6.73
CA ALA A 40 -8.28 1.82 -5.34
C ALA A 40 -6.92 2.52 -5.12
N VAL A 41 -5.98 2.37 -6.05
CA VAL A 41 -4.67 3.05 -5.98
C VAL A 41 -4.84 4.57 -6.10
N GLY A 42 -5.76 5.04 -6.95
CA GLY A 42 -6.07 6.47 -7.10
C GLY A 42 -6.67 7.08 -5.83
N VAL A 43 -7.68 6.42 -5.24
CA VAL A 43 -8.32 6.87 -3.99
C VAL A 43 -7.32 6.92 -2.85
N GLU A 44 -6.46 5.92 -2.76
CA GLU A 44 -5.42 5.85 -1.72
C GLU A 44 -4.38 6.96 -1.89
N PHE A 45 -3.95 7.25 -3.13
CA PHE A 45 -3.08 8.38 -3.43
C PHE A 45 -3.71 9.72 -2.98
N VAL A 46 -4.96 9.97 -3.39
CA VAL A 46 -5.68 11.21 -3.01
C VAL A 46 -5.84 11.32 -1.50
N GLY A 47 -6.24 10.23 -0.83
CA GLY A 47 -6.36 10.19 0.63
C GLY A 47 -5.04 10.54 1.34
N THR A 48 -3.92 10.00 0.85
CA THR A 48 -2.58 10.27 1.41
C THR A 48 -2.19 11.75 1.27
N VAL A 49 -2.45 12.33 0.09
CA VAL A 49 -2.19 13.75 -0.20
C VAL A 49 -3.05 14.66 0.67
N LEU A 50 -4.34 14.35 0.83
CA LEU A 50 -5.25 15.13 1.66
C LEU A 50 -4.84 15.12 3.14
N VAL A 51 -4.43 13.97 3.68
CA VAL A 51 -3.94 13.86 5.06
C VAL A 51 -2.67 14.70 5.25
N ALA A 52 -1.71 14.61 4.32
CA ALA A 52 -0.48 15.40 4.39
C ALA A 52 -0.76 16.91 4.29
N ALA A 53 -1.66 17.33 3.40
CA ALA A 53 -2.08 18.72 3.26
C ALA A 53 -2.77 19.24 4.53
N LEU A 54 -3.66 18.45 5.14
CA LEU A 54 -4.34 18.80 6.39
C LEU A 54 -3.34 19.00 7.53
N ILE A 55 -2.36 18.09 7.67
CA ILE A 55 -1.29 18.20 8.68
C ILE A 55 -0.45 19.46 8.43
N GLY A 56 -0.02 19.70 7.19
CA GLY A 56 0.74 20.89 6.81
C GLY A 56 -0.02 22.18 7.12
N PHE A 57 -1.33 22.22 6.82
CA PHE A 57 -2.19 23.37 7.11
C PHE A 57 -2.35 23.65 8.61
N LEU A 58 -2.57 22.61 9.42
CA LEU A 58 -2.69 22.76 10.88
C LEU A 58 -1.39 23.27 11.49
N LEU A 59 -0.24 22.79 11.00
CA LEU A 59 1.07 23.21 11.44
C LEU A 59 1.37 24.66 11.05
N ASP A 60 1.11 25.05 9.80
CA ASP A 60 1.29 26.44 9.36
C ASP A 60 0.43 27.41 10.18
N LYS A 61 -0.81 27.02 10.50
CA LYS A 61 -1.70 27.83 11.34
C LYS A 61 -1.22 27.94 12.80
N GLY A 62 -0.64 26.88 13.35
CA GLY A 62 -0.15 26.87 14.73
C GLY A 62 1.19 27.62 14.90
N LEU A 63 2.07 27.54 13.90
CA LEU A 63 3.41 28.13 13.95
C LEU A 63 3.46 29.54 13.35
N GLY A 64 2.39 30.00 12.69
CA GLY A 64 2.36 31.29 12.01
C GLY A 64 3.34 31.37 10.83
N THR A 65 3.87 30.22 10.40
CA THR A 65 4.73 30.13 9.23
C THR A 65 3.87 30.41 8.00
N ALA A 66 4.36 31.28 7.10
CA ALA A 66 3.90 31.32 5.70
C ALA A 66 3.88 29.89 5.14
N PRO A 67 3.14 29.55 4.05
CA PRO A 67 2.67 28.19 3.70
C PRO A 67 3.78 27.18 3.26
N TRP A 68 4.93 27.24 3.90
CA TRP A 68 6.14 26.47 3.71
C TRP A 68 5.97 25.05 4.23
N LEU A 69 5.37 24.84 5.41
CA LEU A 69 5.13 23.48 5.87
C LEU A 69 4.10 22.79 5.00
N MET A 70 3.06 23.51 4.54
CA MET A 70 2.14 22.98 3.54
C MET A 70 2.85 22.51 2.27
N ILE A 71 3.78 23.31 1.72
CA ILE A 71 4.55 22.92 0.52
C ILE A 71 5.41 21.68 0.78
N VAL A 72 6.14 21.65 1.90
CA VAL A 72 7.00 20.51 2.26
C VAL A 72 6.17 19.24 2.44
N PHE A 73 5.08 19.30 3.20
CA PHE A 73 4.20 18.14 3.42
C PHE A 73 3.49 17.69 2.16
N LEU A 74 3.11 18.62 1.27
CA LEU A 74 2.53 18.28 -0.02
C LEU A 74 3.53 17.53 -0.91
N LEU A 75 4.79 18.00 -0.97
CA LEU A 75 5.86 17.30 -1.70
C LEU A 75 6.15 15.93 -1.09
N LEU A 76 6.17 15.83 0.24
CA LEU A 76 6.38 14.55 0.95
C LEU A 76 5.24 13.56 0.66
N GLY A 77 3.99 14.02 0.77
CA GLY A 77 2.80 13.23 0.47
C GLY A 77 2.75 12.78 -0.98
N PHE A 78 3.11 13.69 -1.90
CA PHE A 78 3.22 13.39 -3.33
C PHE A 78 4.30 12.34 -3.60
N ALA A 79 5.51 12.49 -3.04
CA ALA A 79 6.60 11.53 -3.21
C ALA A 79 6.25 10.15 -2.64
N ALA A 80 5.62 10.10 -1.46
CA ALA A 80 5.16 8.85 -0.86
C ALA A 80 4.08 8.16 -1.70
N GLY A 81 3.10 8.91 -2.19
CA GLY A 81 2.05 8.41 -3.05
C GLY A 81 2.60 7.92 -4.40
N PHE A 82 3.49 8.70 -5.02
CA PHE A 82 4.13 8.34 -6.29
C PHE A 82 5.00 7.08 -6.18
N ARG A 83 5.78 6.94 -5.10
CA ARG A 83 6.55 5.72 -4.81
C ARG A 83 5.64 4.49 -4.70
N ARG A 84 4.45 4.63 -4.11
CA ARG A 84 3.49 3.54 -3.98
C ARG A 84 2.84 3.15 -5.31
N ALA A 85 2.55 4.14 -6.15
CA ALA A 85 2.07 3.91 -7.52
C ALA A 85 3.10 3.14 -8.34
N MET A 86 4.37 3.56 -8.33
CA MET A 86 5.45 2.85 -9.05
C MET A 86 5.66 1.41 -8.58
N LYS A 87 5.51 1.13 -7.28
CA LYS A 87 5.61 -0.23 -6.73
C LYS A 87 4.51 -1.15 -7.28
N THR A 88 3.30 -0.62 -7.45
CA THR A 88 2.18 -1.34 -8.06
C THR A 88 2.46 -1.68 -9.52
N SER A 89 3.02 -0.74 -10.30
CA SER A 89 3.31 -0.96 -11.71
C SER A 89 4.33 -2.08 -11.95
N LYS A 90 5.37 -2.18 -11.10
CA LYS A 90 6.41 -3.21 -11.24
C LYS A 90 5.91 -4.64 -11.02
N GLN A 91 4.75 -4.82 -10.38
CA GLN A 91 4.15 -6.15 -10.18
C GLN A 91 3.41 -6.68 -11.42
N PHE A 92 3.23 -5.85 -12.45
CA PHE A 92 2.60 -6.27 -13.71
C PHE A 92 3.60 -6.63 -14.82
N ASP A 93 4.90 -6.47 -14.58
CA ASP A 93 5.98 -6.74 -15.55
C ASP A 93 6.79 -8.01 -15.22
N THR A 94 6.35 -8.78 -14.21
CA THR A 94 7.01 -10.03 -13.78
C THR A 94 6.22 -11.28 -14.18
N ASP A 95 5.47 -11.21 -15.27
CA ASP A 95 5.00 -12.41 -15.96
C ASP A 95 5.94 -12.67 -17.14
N PRO A 96 7.07 -13.39 -16.95
CA PRO A 96 7.72 -14.05 -18.06
C PRO A 96 6.75 -15.13 -18.53
N THR A 97 5.82 -14.75 -19.40
CA THR A 97 5.04 -15.70 -20.20
C THR A 97 6.06 -16.54 -20.94
N ASN A 98 6.29 -17.73 -20.39
CA ASN A 98 7.16 -18.74 -20.93
C ASN A 98 6.71 -19.04 -22.36
N ASP A 99 7.56 -18.62 -23.27
CA ASP A 99 7.79 -19.06 -24.61
C ASP A 99 8.04 -20.59 -24.66
N ASN A 100 7.01 -21.39 -24.39
CA ASN A 100 6.95 -22.80 -24.83
C ASN A 100 5.52 -23.14 -25.29
N GLU A 101 5.24 -22.91 -26.57
CA GLU A 101 4.91 -23.94 -27.58
C GLU A 101 4.63 -23.28 -28.94
#